data_AF-B8M590-F1
#
_entry.id   AF-B8M590-F1
#
_cell.length_a   1.000
_cell.length_b   1.000
_cell.length_c   1.000
_cell.angle_alpha   90.00
_cell.angle_beta   90.00
_cell.angle_gamma   90.00
#
_symmetry.space_group_name_H-M   'P 1'
#
loop_
_entity.id
_entity.type
_entity.pdbx_description
1 polymer ?
#
loop_
_entity_poly.entity_id
_entity_poly.type
_entity_poly.pdbx_seq_one_letter_code
_entity_poly.pdbx_strand_id
1 'polypeptide(L)'
;MGIATPIQLFNTSWSAHRLSPLHHSKDHRVLIGNQDALKTYAKRLRDVLTGDFLRSMQVTLTKNLADDAFSKAGSLVDCRWEFISTNDHVDANEEDEDDEPSIEMRDCMGIFITLDYENIAYRAALLTSPDGYSPASTDKRWKQSTCLPLLLTRMPTTLRNTFIEFLTTNFDAYCSTLHLPPEYLCMVLEATITYLARSESSWQASSAILEQVLKDTQLTLSFGQSIAPALKSLDVSLPRETLSTFARGPRNANTSYFSTSLSQYMDQHLAMKVNLGNATAEELGNGSRSAQHLWLSKVATGTFVLTSEGRFKLIDTSNSQDYAEEQTEVQRLIRSANGQILRSLVRRAVGDDVTTPRNFRVTTSKGSTGLENSRGCSLAGASRDPHNLTQPGEPQTQLLFAATGNRNVWQAYKTRNAI
;
A
#
# COMPACT_ATOMS: atom_id res chain seq x y z
N MET A 1 -5.84 17.64 24.29
CA MET A 1 -6.41 17.28 22.97
C MET A 1 -5.55 16.17 22.37
N GLY A 2 -6.12 15.21 21.65
CA GLY A 2 -5.44 13.93 21.38
C GLY A 2 -4.46 13.96 20.21
N ILE A 3 -3.37 13.19 20.36
CA ILE A 3 -2.58 12.68 19.25
C ILE A 3 -3.12 11.28 18.93
N ALA A 4 -3.48 11.05 17.68
CA ALA A 4 -3.86 9.72 17.21
C ALA A 4 -2.60 8.86 17.03
N THR A 5 -2.71 7.58 17.38
CA THR A 5 -1.64 6.61 17.17
C THR A 5 -1.91 5.78 15.91
N PRO A 6 -0.86 5.26 15.23
CA PRO A 6 -1.01 4.39 14.06
C PRO A 6 -1.93 3.19 14.29
N ILE A 7 -2.07 2.74 15.54
CA ILE A 7 -2.91 1.59 15.90
C ILE A 7 -4.38 1.74 15.48
N GLN A 8 -4.87 2.99 15.37
CA GLN A 8 -6.23 3.29 14.94
C GLN A 8 -6.49 2.90 13.48
N LEU A 9 -5.44 2.70 12.67
CA LEU A 9 -5.54 2.24 11.29
C LEU A 9 -5.71 0.72 11.19
N PHE A 10 -5.31 -0.03 12.22
CA PHE A 10 -5.39 -1.49 12.24
C PHE A 10 -6.77 -1.99 12.65
N ASN A 11 -7.02 -3.27 12.36
CA ASN A 11 -8.26 -4.00 12.63
C ASN A 11 -9.53 -3.33 12.07
N THR A 12 -9.36 -2.41 11.14
CA THR A 12 -10.40 -1.56 10.56
C THR A 12 -10.43 -1.75 9.05
N SER A 13 -11.62 -1.99 8.49
CA SER A 13 -11.81 -2.05 7.04
C SER A 13 -11.96 -0.64 6.48
N TRP A 14 -11.07 -0.29 5.55
CA TRP A 14 -10.97 1.02 4.91
C TRP A 14 -11.34 0.95 3.44
N SER A 15 -11.87 2.06 2.91
CA SER A 15 -11.94 2.33 1.47
C SER A 15 -10.91 3.41 1.13
N ALA A 16 -9.98 3.08 0.24
CA ALA A 16 -8.84 3.91 -0.13
C ALA A 16 -9.13 4.80 -1.34
N HIS A 17 -8.68 6.04 -1.28
CA HIS A 17 -8.80 7.04 -2.32
C HIS A 17 -7.47 7.75 -2.50
N ARG A 18 -7.16 8.14 -3.73
CA ARG A 18 -6.12 9.11 -4.04
C ARG A 18 -6.64 10.51 -3.72
N LEU A 19 -5.78 11.31 -3.12
CA LEU A 19 -6.06 12.68 -2.74
C LEU A 19 -4.98 13.58 -3.33
N SER A 20 -5.38 14.63 -4.05
CA SER A 20 -4.43 15.65 -4.48
C SER A 20 -3.95 16.48 -3.29
N PRO A 21 -2.84 17.24 -3.41
CA PRO A 21 -2.40 18.13 -2.34
C PRO A 21 -3.53 19.05 -1.85
N LEU A 22 -3.62 19.21 -0.53
CA LEU A 22 -4.60 20.05 0.16
C LEU A 22 -4.12 21.49 0.13
N HIS A 23 -4.78 22.37 -0.62
CA HIS A 23 -4.46 23.80 -0.68
C HIS A 23 -5.16 24.56 0.45
N HIS A 24 -4.42 25.05 1.44
CA HIS A 24 -4.99 25.67 2.65
C HIS A 24 -4.65 27.15 2.80
N SER A 25 -4.03 27.78 1.79
CA SER A 25 -3.51 29.16 1.85
C SER A 25 -4.51 30.26 2.17
N LYS A 26 -5.81 29.99 2.00
CA LYS A 26 -6.87 30.96 2.28
C LYS A 26 -7.06 31.20 3.78
N ASP A 27 -6.92 30.16 4.59
CA ASP A 27 -7.20 30.21 6.03
C ASP A 27 -5.94 30.05 6.88
N HIS A 28 -5.06 29.10 6.53
CA HIS A 28 -3.89 28.76 7.34
C HIS A 28 -2.63 28.59 6.48
N ARG A 29 -1.50 29.12 6.95
CA ARG A 29 -0.22 28.99 6.23
C ARG A 29 0.33 27.57 6.26
N VAL A 30 0.09 26.83 7.35
CA VAL A 30 0.56 25.47 7.56
C VAL A 30 -0.59 24.67 8.17
N LEU A 31 -0.83 23.47 7.64
CA LEU A 31 -1.84 22.53 8.14
C LEU A 31 -1.24 21.52 9.14
N ILE A 32 -0.08 20.94 8.84
CA ILE A 32 0.60 19.97 9.71
C ILE A 32 1.29 20.68 10.88
N GLY A 33 1.06 20.21 12.11
CA GLY A 33 1.59 20.85 13.32
C GLY A 33 0.82 22.10 13.76
N ASN A 34 -0.34 22.38 13.14
CA ASN A 34 -1.20 23.50 13.50
C ASN A 34 -2.57 23.01 14.02
N GLN A 35 -2.70 22.93 15.34
CA GLN A 35 -3.92 22.43 15.99
C GLN A 35 -5.13 23.35 15.74
N ASP A 36 -4.92 24.67 15.68
CA ASP A 36 -6.01 25.62 15.43
C ASP A 36 -6.58 25.48 14.01
N ALA A 37 -5.74 25.11 13.05
CA ALA A 37 -6.19 24.77 11.71
C ALA A 37 -7.12 23.55 11.73
N LEU A 38 -6.71 22.46 12.41
CA LEU A 38 -7.54 21.26 12.55
C LEU A 38 -8.87 21.57 13.25
N LYS A 39 -8.85 22.34 14.35
CA LYS A 39 -10.06 22.79 15.07
C LYS A 39 -11.01 23.55 14.14
N THR A 40 -10.47 24.46 13.32
CA THR A 40 -11.24 25.27 12.37
C THR A 40 -11.91 24.39 11.33
N TYR A 41 -11.18 23.46 10.70
CA TYR A 41 -11.75 22.57 9.70
C TYR A 41 -12.70 21.52 10.29
N ALA A 42 -12.44 21.02 11.50
CA ALA A 42 -13.34 20.13 12.22
C ALA A 42 -14.68 20.81 12.51
N LYS A 43 -14.66 22.06 12.99
CA LYS A 43 -15.87 22.86 13.21
C LYS A 43 -16.64 23.10 11.92
N ARG A 44 -15.95 23.49 10.83
CA ARG A 44 -16.60 23.70 9.53
C ARG A 44 -17.22 22.42 8.98
N LEU A 45 -16.54 21.28 9.11
CA LEU A 45 -17.10 19.99 8.70
C LEU A 45 -18.34 19.65 9.54
N ARG A 46 -18.30 19.86 10.85
CA ARG A 46 -19.46 19.70 11.73
C ARG A 46 -20.63 20.58 11.31
N ASP A 47 -20.37 21.85 11.00
CA ASP A 47 -21.38 22.80 10.56
C ASP A 47 -22.02 22.37 9.23
N VAL A 48 -21.22 21.86 8.28
CA VAL A 48 -21.72 21.25 7.02
C VAL A 48 -22.56 20.02 7.32
N LEU A 49 -22.08 19.10 8.16
CA LEU A 49 -22.80 17.86 8.48
C LEU A 49 -24.07 18.10 9.31
N THR A 50 -24.17 19.21 10.04
CA THR A 50 -25.37 19.59 10.80
C THR A 50 -26.34 20.43 9.95
N GLY A 51 -25.80 21.31 9.08
CA GLY A 51 -26.54 22.26 8.26
C GLY A 51 -26.96 21.74 6.88
N ASP A 52 -26.04 21.17 6.10
CA ASP A 52 -26.34 20.60 4.77
C ASP A 52 -27.09 19.27 4.88
N PHE A 53 -27.01 18.56 6.01
CA PHE A 53 -27.76 17.31 6.20
C PHE A 53 -29.28 17.56 6.20
N LEU A 54 -29.76 18.62 6.85
CA LEU A 54 -31.19 18.96 6.85
C LEU A 54 -31.72 19.30 5.44
N ARG A 55 -30.86 19.83 4.56
CA ARG A 55 -31.22 20.21 3.19
C ARG A 55 -31.09 19.04 2.21
N SER A 56 -30.09 18.18 2.38
CA SER A 56 -29.79 17.02 1.53
C SER A 56 -30.77 15.85 1.76
N MET A 57 -31.29 15.73 2.98
CA MET A 57 -32.31 14.74 3.36
C MET A 57 -33.65 14.98 2.65
N GLN A 58 -33.96 16.22 2.23
CA GLN A 58 -35.16 16.52 1.43
C GLN A 58 -35.01 16.27 -0.08
N VAL A 59 -33.79 16.24 -0.63
CA VAL A 59 -33.56 16.14 -2.08
C VAL A 59 -33.25 14.70 -2.55
N THR A 60 -32.74 13.83 -1.67
CA THR A 60 -32.31 12.46 -2.04
C THR A 60 -33.33 11.37 -1.68
N LEU A 61 -34.54 11.75 -1.23
CA LEU A 61 -35.60 10.81 -0.81
C LEU A 61 -36.18 9.94 -1.95
N THR A 62 -35.63 10.00 -3.17
CA THR A 62 -36.19 9.33 -4.36
C THR A 62 -35.39 8.14 -4.87
N LYS A 63 -34.25 7.73 -4.28
CA LYS A 63 -33.59 6.46 -4.65
C LYS A 63 -32.53 5.95 -3.65
N ASN A 64 -32.83 4.78 -3.06
CA ASN A 64 -31.93 3.68 -2.67
C ASN A 64 -31.64 3.42 -1.18
N LEU A 65 -31.47 2.12 -0.89
CA LEU A 65 -31.18 1.39 0.37
C LEU A 65 -30.06 1.95 1.29
N ALA A 66 -29.44 3.09 0.98
CA ALA A 66 -28.39 3.70 1.80
C ALA A 66 -28.92 4.48 3.02
N ASP A 67 -30.23 4.71 3.09
CA ASP A 67 -30.90 5.54 4.10
C ASP A 67 -30.91 4.89 5.50
N ASP A 68 -31.02 3.56 5.55
CA ASP A 68 -31.17 2.82 6.81
C ASP A 68 -29.91 2.90 7.72
N ALA A 69 -28.72 3.06 7.12
CA ALA A 69 -27.48 3.22 7.88
C ALA A 69 -27.40 4.56 8.61
N PHE A 70 -27.98 5.62 8.03
CA PHE A 70 -27.97 6.96 8.61
C PHE A 70 -29.10 7.18 9.60
N SER A 71 -30.29 6.65 9.32
CA SER A 71 -31.40 6.68 10.29
C SER A 71 -31.03 6.00 11.62
N LYS A 72 -30.14 5.00 11.58
CA LYS A 72 -29.64 4.29 12.76
C LYS A 72 -28.48 4.99 13.47
N ALA A 73 -27.77 5.90 12.79
CA ALA A 73 -26.58 6.55 13.36
C ALA A 73 -26.92 7.54 14.49
N GLY A 74 -28.09 8.18 14.40
CA GLY A 74 -28.51 9.25 15.32
C GLY A 74 -27.95 10.61 14.93
N SER A 75 -28.00 11.58 15.84
CA SER A 75 -27.44 12.92 15.63
C SER A 75 -25.91 12.93 15.72
N LEU A 76 -25.26 13.90 15.06
CA LEU A 76 -23.81 14.11 15.18
C LEU A 76 -23.50 14.76 16.55
N VAL A 77 -22.73 14.04 17.36
CA VAL A 77 -22.30 14.48 18.70
C VAL A 77 -21.03 15.32 18.61
N ASP A 78 -20.01 14.79 17.92
CA ASP A 78 -18.69 15.41 17.85
C ASP A 78 -17.98 15.15 16.51
N CYS A 79 -17.07 16.06 16.16
CA CYS A 79 -16.21 15.96 14.98
C CYS A 79 -14.80 16.38 15.38
N ARG A 80 -13.87 15.42 15.39
CA ARG A 80 -12.48 15.63 15.80
C ARG A 80 -11.51 15.37 14.66
N TRP A 81 -10.52 16.24 14.55
CA TRP A 81 -9.38 16.10 13.65
C TRP A 81 -8.13 16.07 14.51
N GLU A 82 -7.34 15.02 14.39
CA GLU A 82 -6.19 14.74 15.24
C GLU A 82 -5.00 14.40 14.36
N PHE A 83 -3.79 14.83 14.71
CA PHE A 83 -2.60 14.39 13.98
C PHE A 83 -2.28 12.94 14.35
N ILE A 84 -1.81 12.17 13.37
CA ILE A 84 -1.32 10.82 13.59
C ILE A 84 0.20 10.87 13.74
N SER A 85 0.71 10.41 14.88
CA SER A 85 2.15 10.27 15.08
C SER A 85 2.73 9.09 14.28
N THR A 86 4.00 9.14 13.92
CA THR A 86 4.75 7.97 13.42
C THR A 86 5.04 6.96 14.51
N ASN A 87 5.04 7.38 15.78
CA ASN A 87 5.35 6.55 16.93
C ASN A 87 4.07 5.94 17.53
N ASP A 88 4.16 4.67 17.95
CA ASP A 88 3.07 3.96 18.63
C ASP A 88 2.91 4.36 20.10
N HIS A 89 3.95 4.96 20.67
CA HIS A 89 3.97 5.47 22.03
C HIS A 89 3.89 7.00 21.96
N VAL A 90 2.75 7.55 22.36
CA VAL A 90 2.72 8.93 22.83
C VAL A 90 3.31 8.83 24.22
N ASP A 91 4.56 9.29 24.40
CA ASP A 91 5.12 9.41 25.74
C ASP A 91 4.22 10.38 26.52
N ALA A 92 3.33 9.83 27.32
CA ALA A 92 2.48 10.60 28.24
C ALA A 92 3.28 11.15 29.44
N ASN A 93 4.62 11.13 29.35
CA ASN A 93 5.56 11.53 30.40
C ASN A 93 6.09 12.96 30.22
N GLU A 94 5.65 13.71 29.21
CA GLU A 94 5.81 15.17 29.22
C GLU A 94 4.69 15.77 30.10
N GLU A 95 4.85 15.62 31.41
CA GLU A 95 4.08 16.29 32.46
C GLU A 95 4.48 17.78 32.58
N ASP A 96 4.73 18.46 31.47
CA ASP A 96 4.79 19.92 31.44
C ASP A 96 3.36 20.42 31.22
N GLU A 97 2.66 20.71 32.33
CA GLU A 97 1.22 21.01 32.42
C GLU A 97 0.73 22.22 31.59
N ASP A 98 1.61 22.91 30.86
CA ASP A 98 1.28 24.12 30.08
C ASP A 98 1.51 23.99 28.55
N ASP A 99 2.10 22.91 28.05
CA ASP A 99 2.38 22.75 26.61
C ASP A 99 1.30 21.90 25.91
N GLU A 100 0.54 22.53 25.01
CA GLU A 100 -0.43 21.83 24.15
C GLU A 100 0.32 20.82 23.26
N PRO A 101 -0.11 19.53 23.17
CA PRO A 101 0.66 18.50 22.48
C PRO A 101 0.90 18.88 21.02
N SER A 102 2.15 19.21 20.72
CA SER A 102 2.60 19.62 19.40
C SER A 102 3.34 18.45 18.74
N ILE A 103 2.92 18.07 17.52
CA ILE A 103 3.64 17.08 16.72
C ILE A 103 4.55 17.82 15.76
N GLU A 104 5.85 17.53 15.82
CA GLU A 104 6.78 17.99 14.80
C GLU A 104 6.35 17.47 13.43
N MET A 105 6.49 18.32 12.41
CA MET A 105 6.07 17.96 11.05
C MET A 105 6.67 16.63 10.57
N ARG A 106 7.91 16.31 10.96
CA ARG A 106 8.59 15.06 10.57
C ARG A 106 7.99 13.81 11.22
N ASP A 107 7.38 13.94 12.39
CA ASP A 107 6.80 12.81 13.13
C ASP A 107 5.29 12.68 12.86
N CYS A 108 4.75 13.44 11.90
CA CYS A 108 3.37 13.34 11.48
C CYS A 108 3.20 12.35 10.32
N MET A 109 2.50 11.24 10.58
CA MET A 109 2.07 10.28 9.56
C MET A 109 0.80 10.73 8.82
N GLY A 110 0.03 11.67 9.39
CA GLY A 110 -1.19 12.15 8.76
C GLY A 110 -2.17 12.83 9.69
N ILE A 111 -3.43 12.91 9.25
CA ILE A 111 -4.56 13.46 10.02
C ILE A 111 -5.62 12.37 10.14
N PHE A 112 -6.04 12.07 11.36
CA PHE A 112 -7.15 11.19 11.68
C PHE A 112 -8.39 12.01 11.96
N ILE A 113 -9.53 11.56 11.44
CA ILE A 113 -10.80 12.28 11.51
C ILE A 113 -11.84 11.32 12.08
N THR A 114 -12.45 11.72 13.18
CA THR A 114 -13.50 10.96 13.85
C THR A 114 -14.80 11.77 13.86
N LEU A 115 -15.86 11.16 13.37
CA LEU A 115 -17.23 11.69 13.40
C LEU A 115 -18.04 10.80 14.33
N ASP A 116 -18.29 11.28 15.54
CA ASP A 116 -19.04 10.56 16.55
C ASP A 116 -20.52 10.93 16.44
N TYR A 117 -21.33 9.97 16.04
CA TYR A 117 -22.79 10.02 16.13
C TYR A 117 -23.25 9.28 17.38
N GLU A 118 -24.51 9.49 17.78
CA GLU A 118 -25.08 8.89 19.00
C GLU A 118 -24.89 7.37 19.08
N ASN A 119 -25.05 6.66 17.96
CA ASN A 119 -25.01 5.20 17.94
C ASN A 119 -23.80 4.61 17.20
N ILE A 120 -22.98 5.44 16.54
CA ILE A 120 -21.88 4.97 15.70
C ILE A 120 -20.79 6.02 15.52
N ALA A 121 -19.54 5.58 15.45
CA ALA A 121 -18.41 6.42 15.05
C ALA A 121 -17.98 6.10 13.61
N TYR A 122 -17.91 7.12 12.78
CA TYR A 122 -17.31 7.06 11.46
C TYR A 122 -15.91 7.64 11.48
N ARG A 123 -15.03 7.11 10.62
CA ARG A 123 -13.60 7.42 10.64
C ARG A 123 -13.07 7.72 9.24
N ALA A 124 -12.13 8.63 9.16
CA ALA A 124 -11.31 8.86 7.97
C ALA A 124 -9.85 9.13 8.37
N ALA A 125 -8.91 8.87 7.48
CA ALA A 125 -7.51 9.17 7.68
C ALA A 125 -6.89 9.74 6.40
N LEU A 126 -6.19 10.86 6.51
CA LEU A 126 -5.42 11.51 5.46
C LEU A 126 -3.95 11.19 5.71
N LEU A 127 -3.35 10.34 4.91
CA LEU A 127 -2.05 9.73 5.21
C LEU A 127 -0.96 10.19 4.25
N THR A 128 0.23 10.39 4.82
CA THR A 128 1.51 10.41 4.12
C THR A 128 2.25 9.09 4.38
N SER A 129 3.54 9.03 4.06
CA SER A 129 4.38 7.86 4.37
C SER A 129 4.40 7.61 5.88
N PRO A 130 4.40 6.34 6.34
CA PRO A 130 4.61 6.01 7.76
C PRO A 130 6.00 6.38 8.29
N ASP A 131 6.91 6.83 7.42
CA ASP A 131 8.22 7.35 7.81
C ASP A 131 8.16 8.87 8.14
N GLY A 132 6.96 9.45 8.18
CA GLY A 132 6.74 10.85 8.49
C GLY A 132 6.48 11.74 7.29
N TYR A 133 6.08 12.99 7.56
CA TYR A 133 5.82 13.97 6.51
C TYR A 133 7.11 14.62 6.03
N SER A 134 7.45 14.35 4.77
CA SER A 134 8.50 15.04 4.04
C SER A 134 7.87 15.95 2.98
N PRO A 135 8.07 17.28 3.04
CA PRO A 135 7.60 18.16 1.98
C PRO A 135 8.34 17.80 0.68
N ALA A 136 7.60 17.28 -0.30
CA ALA A 136 8.15 16.72 -1.54
C ALA A 136 8.89 17.72 -2.45
N SER A 137 8.94 19.01 -2.10
CA SER A 137 9.58 20.03 -2.94
C SER A 137 10.00 21.29 -2.16
N THR A 138 11.19 21.81 -2.44
CA THR A 138 11.67 23.13 -2.00
C THR A 138 11.04 24.29 -2.79
N ASP A 139 10.15 23.96 -3.73
CA ASP A 139 9.57 24.92 -4.66
C ASP A 139 8.54 25.82 -3.96
N LYS A 140 8.67 27.14 -4.14
CA LYS A 140 7.94 28.15 -3.34
C LYS A 140 6.42 28.04 -3.49
N ARG A 141 5.94 27.45 -4.59
CA ARG A 141 4.52 27.23 -4.90
C ARG A 141 3.84 26.23 -3.95
N TRP A 142 4.60 25.30 -3.36
CA TRP A 142 4.08 24.22 -2.51
C TRP A 142 4.11 24.55 -1.02
N LYS A 143 4.57 25.75 -0.63
CA LYS A 143 4.56 26.22 0.77
C LYS A 143 3.15 26.37 1.36
N GLN A 144 2.14 26.27 0.52
CA GLN A 144 0.73 26.53 0.80
C GLN A 144 -0.15 25.30 0.61
N SER A 145 0.47 24.15 0.31
CA SER A 145 -0.22 22.90 0.08
C SER A 145 0.40 21.80 0.92
N THR A 146 -0.45 20.95 1.49
CA THR A 146 0.00 19.77 2.23
C THR A 146 -0.28 18.50 1.42
N CYS A 147 0.74 17.66 1.24
CA CYS A 147 0.63 16.44 0.44
C CYS A 147 0.29 15.22 1.31
N LEU A 148 -0.99 14.82 1.34
CA LEU A 148 -1.48 13.61 2.01
C LEU A 148 -2.14 12.70 0.96
N PRO A 149 -1.37 11.99 0.13
CA PRO A 149 -1.87 11.39 -1.10
C PRO A 149 -2.89 10.27 -0.91
N LEU A 150 -2.98 9.68 0.29
CA LEU A 150 -3.84 8.54 0.59
C LEU A 150 -4.96 8.93 1.56
N LEU A 151 -6.20 8.91 1.09
CA LEU A 151 -7.40 9.09 1.89
C LEU A 151 -8.05 7.73 2.21
N LEU A 152 -8.16 7.40 3.48
CA LEU A 152 -8.88 6.24 3.98
C LEU A 152 -10.23 6.66 4.54
N THR A 153 -11.28 5.92 4.23
CA THR A 153 -12.64 6.20 4.73
C THR A 153 -13.34 4.95 5.24
N ARG A 154 -14.01 5.08 6.39
CA ARG A 154 -14.91 4.09 6.98
C ARG A 154 -16.21 4.80 7.35
N MET A 155 -17.05 4.99 6.33
CA MET A 155 -18.37 5.63 6.44
C MET A 155 -19.27 5.23 5.26
N PRO A 156 -20.61 5.38 5.39
CA PRO A 156 -21.53 5.09 4.29
C PRO A 156 -21.31 6.03 3.10
N THR A 157 -21.76 5.61 1.92
CA THR A 157 -21.50 6.32 0.66
C THR A 157 -21.95 7.78 0.69
N THR A 158 -23.13 8.09 1.23
CA THR A 158 -23.65 9.46 1.28
C THR A 158 -22.74 10.39 2.07
N LEU A 159 -22.36 10.01 3.30
CA LEU A 159 -21.46 10.81 4.13
C LEU A 159 -20.05 10.89 3.54
N ARG A 160 -19.56 9.82 2.92
CA ARG A 160 -18.29 9.86 2.19
C ARG A 160 -18.33 10.92 1.09
N ASN A 161 -19.42 11.00 0.33
CA ASN A 161 -19.56 11.97 -0.75
C ASN A 161 -19.57 13.41 -0.21
N THR A 162 -20.34 13.68 0.86
CA THR A 162 -20.34 14.98 1.54
C THR A 162 -18.95 15.34 2.08
N PHE A 163 -18.23 14.38 2.66
CA PHE A 163 -16.87 14.60 3.14
C PHE A 163 -15.89 14.90 2.00
N ILE A 164 -15.97 14.19 0.88
CA ILE A 164 -15.15 14.46 -0.32
C ILE A 164 -15.47 15.83 -0.92
N GLU A 165 -16.74 16.22 -0.96
CA GLU A 165 -17.17 17.55 -1.41
C GLU A 165 -16.65 18.66 -0.49
N PHE A 166 -16.68 18.43 0.83
CA PHE A 166 -16.06 19.32 1.81
C PHE A 166 -14.56 19.50 1.53
N LEU A 167 -13.83 18.41 1.30
CA LEU A 167 -12.40 18.48 0.97
C LEU A 167 -12.15 19.24 -0.34
N THR A 168 -12.98 18.99 -1.35
CA THR A 168 -12.88 19.66 -2.66
C THR A 168 -13.11 21.17 -2.52
N THR A 169 -14.11 21.57 -1.74
CA THR A 169 -14.50 22.98 -1.58
C THR A 169 -13.54 23.76 -0.69
N ASN A 170 -13.06 23.17 0.41
CA ASN A 170 -12.21 23.86 1.38
C ASN A 170 -10.72 23.83 1.00
N PHE A 171 -10.27 22.78 0.31
CA PHE A 171 -8.85 22.56 0.01
C PHE A 171 -8.50 22.52 -1.48
N ASP A 172 -9.47 22.74 -2.38
CA ASP A 172 -9.27 22.55 -3.83
C ASP A 172 -8.62 21.18 -4.14
N ALA A 173 -9.13 20.16 -3.45
CA ALA A 173 -8.56 18.82 -3.46
C ALA A 173 -9.40 17.87 -4.31
N TYR A 174 -8.76 17.16 -5.22
CA TYR A 174 -9.38 16.12 -6.02
C TYR A 174 -9.26 14.75 -5.33
N CYS A 175 -10.38 14.05 -5.20
CA CYS A 175 -10.44 12.69 -4.66
C CYS A 175 -10.84 11.69 -5.75
N SER A 176 -10.13 10.57 -5.86
CA SER A 176 -10.52 9.45 -6.74
C SER A 176 -10.30 8.11 -6.06
N THR A 177 -11.10 7.09 -6.39
CA THR A 177 -10.93 5.74 -5.81
C THR A 177 -9.57 5.16 -6.17
N LEU A 178 -8.87 4.60 -5.18
CA LEU A 178 -7.57 3.97 -5.39
C LEU A 178 -7.75 2.54 -5.89
N HIS A 179 -7.75 2.36 -7.20
CA HIS A 179 -7.77 1.02 -7.79
C HIS A 179 -6.43 0.31 -7.61
N LEU A 180 -6.49 -0.93 -7.11
CA LEU A 180 -5.34 -1.80 -6.92
C LEU A 180 -5.32 -2.85 -8.04
N PRO A 181 -4.42 -2.75 -9.03
CA PRO A 181 -4.32 -3.73 -10.10
C PRO A 181 -4.02 -5.15 -9.55
N PRO A 182 -4.41 -6.22 -10.26
CA PRO A 182 -4.07 -7.59 -9.87
C PRO A 182 -2.57 -7.79 -9.63
N GLU A 183 -1.72 -7.16 -10.45
CA GLU A 183 -0.26 -7.20 -10.33
C GLU A 183 0.22 -6.58 -9.02
N TYR A 184 -0.47 -5.55 -8.54
CA TYR A 184 -0.19 -4.94 -7.24
C TYR A 184 -0.52 -5.89 -6.10
N LEU A 185 -1.66 -6.58 -6.16
CA LEU A 185 -2.06 -7.56 -5.14
C LEU A 185 -1.05 -8.72 -5.05
N CYS A 186 -0.63 -9.24 -6.20
CA CYS A 186 0.42 -10.26 -6.28
C CYS A 186 1.75 -9.77 -5.72
N MET A 187 2.19 -8.57 -6.12
CA MET A 187 3.42 -7.96 -5.63
C MET A 187 3.40 -7.81 -4.10
N VAL A 188 2.31 -7.32 -3.51
CA VAL A 188 2.23 -7.12 -2.06
C VAL A 188 2.28 -8.46 -1.31
N LEU A 189 1.58 -9.47 -1.80
CA LEU A 189 1.62 -10.82 -1.24
C LEU A 189 3.04 -11.41 -1.31
N GLU A 190 3.65 -11.37 -2.49
CA GLU A 190 5.00 -11.89 -2.73
C GLU A 190 6.05 -11.15 -1.89
N ALA A 191 5.95 -9.82 -1.81
CA ALA A 191 6.86 -9.01 -1.00
C ALA A 191 6.73 -9.33 0.48
N THR A 192 5.50 -9.56 0.98
CA THR A 192 5.27 -9.94 2.37
C THR A 192 5.85 -11.32 2.66
N ILE A 193 5.61 -12.31 1.79
CA ILE A 193 6.18 -13.66 1.92
C ILE A 193 7.71 -13.59 1.91
N THR A 194 8.30 -12.83 0.97
CA THR A 194 9.75 -12.64 0.86
C THR A 194 10.32 -11.97 2.10
N TYR A 195 9.63 -10.96 2.65
CA TYR A 195 10.03 -10.27 3.87
C TYR A 195 10.07 -11.24 5.06
N LEU A 196 9.01 -12.03 5.25
CA LEU A 196 8.91 -13.02 6.34
C LEU A 196 9.92 -14.16 6.17
N ALA A 197 10.10 -14.67 4.96
CA ALA A 197 11.07 -15.72 4.64
C ALA A 197 12.54 -15.26 4.85
N ARG A 198 12.80 -13.95 4.88
CA ARG A 198 14.13 -13.38 5.13
C ARG A 198 14.37 -13.00 6.58
N SER A 199 13.34 -12.97 7.43
CA SER A 199 13.47 -12.57 8.83
C SER A 199 14.46 -13.45 9.58
N GLU A 200 14.47 -14.76 9.28
CA GLU A 200 15.27 -15.74 9.99
C GLU A 200 16.46 -16.27 9.22
N SER A 201 17.43 -16.77 9.98
CA SER A 201 18.64 -17.40 9.44
C SER A 201 18.37 -18.82 8.93
N SER A 202 17.52 -19.59 9.63
CA SER A 202 17.16 -20.97 9.27
C SER A 202 15.82 -21.06 8.54
N TRP A 203 15.74 -21.95 7.55
CA TRP A 203 14.52 -22.17 6.76
C TRP A 203 13.35 -22.69 7.58
N GLN A 204 13.61 -23.57 8.55
CA GLN A 204 12.58 -24.12 9.43
C GLN A 204 11.95 -23.03 10.30
N ALA A 205 12.75 -22.13 10.85
CA ALA A 205 12.24 -20.98 11.60
C ALA A 205 11.48 -19.99 10.69
N SER A 206 12.01 -19.70 9.48
CA SER A 206 11.31 -18.86 8.50
C SER A 206 9.95 -19.44 8.09
N SER A 207 9.88 -20.76 7.90
CA SER A 207 8.64 -21.49 7.58
C SER A 207 7.62 -21.35 8.71
N ALA A 208 8.04 -21.62 9.95
CA ALA A 208 7.18 -21.52 11.12
C ALA A 208 6.63 -20.10 11.31
N ILE A 209 7.47 -19.08 11.14
CA ILE A 209 7.05 -17.67 11.22
C ILE A 209 6.08 -17.32 10.09
N LEU A 210 6.38 -17.71 8.85
CA LEU A 210 5.50 -17.46 7.72
C LEU A 210 4.10 -18.03 7.97
N GLU A 211 4.04 -19.28 8.43
CA GLU A 211 2.81 -20.00 8.74
C GLU A 211 2.06 -19.38 9.94
N GLN A 212 2.79 -18.91 10.96
CA GLN A 212 2.22 -18.24 12.13
C GLN A 212 1.66 -16.86 11.80
N VAL A 213 2.36 -16.09 10.95
CA VAL A 213 2.02 -14.71 10.59
C VAL A 213 0.89 -14.68 9.55
N LEU A 214 1.04 -15.40 8.43
CA LEU A 214 0.06 -15.36 7.34
C LEU A 214 -1.16 -16.24 7.59
N LYS A 215 -1.08 -17.24 8.49
CA LYS A 215 -2.16 -18.20 8.75
C LYS A 215 -2.69 -18.77 7.43
N ASP A 216 -4.00 -19.00 7.32
CA ASP A 216 -4.63 -19.40 6.07
C ASP A 216 -4.73 -18.22 5.11
N THR A 217 -4.36 -18.45 3.85
CA THR A 217 -4.40 -17.42 2.79
C THR A 217 -5.53 -17.72 1.82
N GLN A 218 -6.42 -16.75 1.60
CA GLN A 218 -7.49 -16.83 0.63
C GLN A 218 -7.21 -15.90 -0.55
N LEU A 219 -7.23 -16.46 -1.76
CA LEU A 219 -7.11 -15.74 -3.01
C LEU A 219 -8.44 -15.80 -3.75
N THR A 220 -9.03 -14.65 -4.05
CA THR A 220 -10.24 -14.58 -4.88
C THR A 220 -9.85 -14.22 -6.30
N LEU A 221 -10.16 -15.12 -7.22
CA LEU A 221 -9.97 -14.95 -8.65
C LEU A 221 -11.30 -14.51 -9.28
N SER A 222 -11.28 -13.53 -10.17
CA SER A 222 -12.45 -13.04 -10.90
C SER A 222 -12.33 -13.32 -12.39
N PHE A 223 -13.47 -13.61 -13.02
CA PHE A 223 -13.55 -14.02 -14.42
C PHE A 223 -14.14 -12.91 -15.28
N GLY A 224 -13.66 -12.81 -16.51
CA GLY A 224 -14.31 -12.00 -17.53
C GLY A 224 -15.68 -12.57 -17.90
N GLN A 225 -16.66 -11.69 -18.11
CA GLN A 225 -18.02 -12.09 -18.50
C GLN A 225 -18.05 -12.88 -19.82
N SER A 226 -17.06 -12.70 -20.69
CA SER A 226 -16.94 -13.39 -21.97
C SER A 226 -16.56 -14.87 -21.86
N ILE A 227 -15.98 -15.31 -20.73
CA ILE A 227 -15.48 -16.68 -20.55
C ILE A 227 -16.41 -17.48 -19.65
N ALA A 228 -16.88 -16.85 -18.57
CA ALA A 228 -17.69 -17.51 -17.57
C ALA A 228 -18.84 -16.59 -17.12
N PRO A 229 -19.89 -16.41 -17.94
CA PRO A 229 -20.97 -15.47 -17.64
C PRO A 229 -21.74 -15.83 -16.36
N ALA A 230 -21.75 -17.11 -15.97
CA ALA A 230 -22.38 -17.60 -14.76
C ALA A 230 -21.45 -17.61 -13.52
N LEU A 231 -20.13 -17.55 -13.71
CA LEU A 231 -19.15 -17.64 -12.62
C LEU A 231 -18.43 -16.30 -12.47
N LYS A 232 -18.83 -15.52 -11.46
CA LYS A 232 -18.24 -14.20 -11.20
C LYS A 232 -16.85 -14.29 -10.55
N SER A 233 -16.70 -15.22 -9.59
CA SER A 233 -15.49 -15.36 -8.80
C SER A 233 -15.28 -16.79 -8.33
N LEU A 234 -14.02 -17.14 -8.07
CA LEU A 234 -13.58 -18.40 -7.49
C LEU A 234 -12.65 -18.09 -6.32
N ASP A 235 -12.94 -18.66 -5.15
CA ASP A 235 -12.07 -18.57 -3.99
C ASP A 235 -11.15 -19.77 -3.91
N VAL A 236 -9.85 -19.50 -3.78
CA VAL A 236 -8.79 -20.48 -3.58
C VAL A 236 -8.24 -20.29 -2.17
N SER A 237 -8.50 -21.25 -1.30
CA SER A 237 -7.99 -21.24 0.08
C SER A 237 -6.75 -22.10 0.18
N LEU A 238 -5.65 -21.49 0.63
CA LEU A 238 -4.37 -22.12 0.88
C LEU A 238 -4.22 -22.32 2.39
N PRO A 239 -4.22 -23.58 2.88
CA PRO A 239 -3.93 -23.87 4.29
C PRO A 239 -2.54 -23.38 4.66
N ARG A 240 -2.38 -22.90 5.90
CA ARG A 240 -1.11 -22.34 6.38
C ARG A 240 0.10 -23.23 6.07
N GLU A 241 -0.01 -24.55 6.25
CA GLU A 241 1.10 -25.52 6.10
C GLU A 241 1.64 -25.59 4.66
N THR A 242 0.86 -25.13 3.68
CA THR A 242 1.25 -25.18 2.27
C THR A 242 2.05 -23.95 1.83
N LEU A 243 1.96 -22.84 2.57
CA LEU A 243 2.56 -21.56 2.17
C LEU A 243 4.08 -21.64 2.05
N SER A 244 4.73 -22.29 3.02
CA SER A 244 6.18 -22.48 3.04
C SER A 244 6.68 -23.36 1.90
N THR A 245 5.84 -24.29 1.43
CA THR A 245 6.17 -25.17 0.31
C THR A 245 6.21 -24.40 -1.00
N PHE A 246 5.22 -23.52 -1.23
CA PHE A 246 5.22 -22.65 -2.42
C PHE A 246 6.25 -21.52 -2.34
N ALA A 247 6.62 -21.08 -1.14
CA ALA A 247 7.66 -20.08 -0.91
C ALA A 247 9.10 -20.64 -1.04
N ARG A 248 9.27 -21.95 -1.25
CA ARG A 248 10.57 -22.62 -1.34
C ARG A 248 11.23 -22.35 -2.70
N GLY A 249 11.88 -21.20 -2.83
CA GLY A 249 12.70 -20.81 -3.98
C GLY A 249 14.13 -20.43 -3.59
N PRO A 250 15.08 -20.37 -4.55
CA PRO A 250 16.42 -19.85 -4.29
C PRO A 250 16.34 -18.45 -3.64
N ARG A 251 17.05 -18.25 -2.52
CA ARG A 251 17.08 -16.99 -1.74
C ARG A 251 17.68 -15.80 -2.51
N ASN A 252 18.09 -16.03 -3.77
CA ASN A 252 18.84 -15.13 -4.61
C ASN A 252 17.95 -14.65 -5.77
N ALA A 253 17.74 -13.34 -5.82
CA ALA A 253 17.10 -12.52 -6.87
C ALA A 253 15.55 -12.49 -6.93
N ASN A 254 15.05 -11.25 -6.89
CA ASN A 254 13.82 -10.57 -7.36
C ASN A 254 12.70 -11.29 -8.13
N THR A 255 12.67 -12.61 -8.24
CA THR A 255 11.60 -13.35 -8.94
C THR A 255 10.49 -13.72 -7.97
N SER A 256 9.24 -13.64 -8.42
CA SER A 256 8.05 -13.97 -7.64
C SER A 256 7.87 -15.49 -7.49
N TYR A 257 8.68 -16.11 -6.63
CA TYR A 257 8.73 -17.57 -6.47
C TYR A 257 7.42 -18.17 -6.00
N PHE A 258 6.76 -17.56 -5.02
CA PHE A 258 5.48 -18.07 -4.51
C PHE A 258 4.42 -18.03 -5.62
N SER A 259 4.28 -16.88 -6.27
CA SER A 259 3.28 -16.67 -7.31
C SER A 259 3.51 -17.58 -8.52
N THR A 260 4.77 -17.76 -8.96
CA THR A 260 5.11 -18.65 -10.09
C THR A 260 4.84 -20.11 -9.74
N SER A 261 5.24 -20.57 -8.54
CA SER A 261 5.02 -21.96 -8.11
C SER A 261 3.54 -22.28 -7.97
N LEU A 262 2.75 -21.34 -7.45
CA LEU A 262 1.30 -21.50 -7.34
C LEU A 262 0.63 -21.51 -8.71
N SER A 263 1.00 -20.60 -9.61
CA SER A 263 0.51 -20.59 -11.00
C SER A 263 0.80 -21.91 -11.72
N GLN A 264 2.01 -22.46 -11.55
CA GLN A 264 2.37 -23.75 -12.14
C GLN A 264 1.55 -24.90 -11.56
N TYR A 265 1.33 -24.92 -10.24
CA TYR A 265 0.50 -25.93 -9.59
C TYR A 265 -0.95 -25.89 -10.08
N MET A 266 -1.52 -24.69 -10.23
CA MET A 266 -2.88 -24.53 -10.74
C MET A 266 -3.00 -24.95 -12.22
N ASP A 267 -2.00 -24.67 -13.04
CA ASP A 267 -1.98 -25.13 -14.44
C ASP A 267 -1.87 -26.67 -14.51
N GLN A 268 -0.96 -27.26 -13.73
CA GLN A 268 -0.71 -28.70 -13.74
C GLN A 268 -1.87 -29.53 -13.17
N HIS A 269 -2.50 -29.07 -12.08
CA HIS A 269 -3.50 -29.86 -11.36
C HIS A 269 -4.94 -29.45 -11.61
N LEU A 270 -5.19 -28.19 -11.99
CA LEU A 270 -6.53 -27.65 -12.24
C LEU A 270 -6.75 -27.24 -13.70
N ALA A 271 -5.75 -27.40 -14.57
CA ALA A 271 -5.75 -26.89 -15.94
C ALA A 271 -6.09 -25.40 -16.03
N MET A 272 -5.69 -24.63 -15.00
CA MET A 272 -6.07 -23.24 -14.83
C MET A 272 -4.86 -22.32 -15.01
N LYS A 273 -4.89 -21.52 -16.08
CA LYS A 273 -3.87 -20.51 -16.37
C LYS A 273 -4.15 -19.24 -15.60
N VAL A 274 -3.49 -19.08 -14.45
CA VAL A 274 -3.55 -17.86 -13.64
C VAL A 274 -2.25 -17.09 -13.78
N ASN A 275 -2.33 -15.81 -14.11
CA ASN A 275 -1.18 -14.91 -14.11
C ASN A 275 -1.04 -14.26 -12.73
N LEU A 276 -0.28 -14.91 -11.84
CA LEU A 276 0.03 -14.38 -10.52
C LEU A 276 1.43 -13.75 -10.45
N GLY A 277 2.31 -14.07 -11.40
CA GLY A 277 3.68 -13.58 -11.45
C GLY A 277 3.83 -12.26 -12.20
N ASN A 278 5.00 -11.64 -12.05
CA ASN A 278 5.42 -10.43 -12.76
C ASN A 278 5.92 -10.71 -14.19
N ALA A 279 5.34 -11.70 -14.89
CA ALA A 279 5.76 -12.04 -16.24
C ALA A 279 5.63 -10.79 -17.11
N THR A 280 6.78 -10.29 -17.58
CA THR A 280 6.84 -9.08 -18.37
C THR A 280 6.09 -9.32 -19.67
N ALA A 281 5.47 -8.28 -20.21
CA ALA A 281 4.76 -8.33 -21.50
C ALA A 281 5.68 -8.74 -22.68
N GLU A 282 6.98 -8.92 -22.46
CA GLU A 282 7.95 -9.42 -23.43
C GLU A 282 8.02 -10.95 -23.46
N GLU A 283 7.76 -11.65 -22.35
CA GLU A 283 7.73 -13.13 -22.29
C GLU A 283 6.41 -13.70 -22.83
N LEU A 284 5.33 -12.94 -22.69
CA LEU A 284 4.04 -13.22 -23.30
C LEU A 284 3.95 -12.41 -24.60
N GLY A 285 4.37 -13.03 -25.72
CA GLY A 285 4.32 -12.42 -27.05
C GLY A 285 3.03 -11.63 -27.31
N ASN A 286 3.14 -10.61 -28.18
CA ASN A 286 2.21 -9.50 -28.47
C ASN A 286 0.71 -9.85 -28.70
N GLY A 287 0.31 -11.12 -28.65
CA GLY A 287 -1.07 -11.59 -28.71
C GLY A 287 -1.72 -11.97 -27.36
N SER A 288 -1.01 -11.94 -26.22
CA SER A 288 -1.52 -12.47 -24.94
C SER A 288 -1.88 -11.43 -23.87
N ARG A 289 -1.90 -10.13 -24.20
CA ARG A 289 -2.48 -9.09 -23.31
C ARG A 289 -4.01 -9.01 -23.40
N SER A 290 -4.60 -9.52 -24.49
CA SER A 290 -6.03 -9.47 -24.79
C SER A 290 -6.83 -10.68 -24.31
N ALA A 291 -6.18 -11.69 -23.71
CA ALA A 291 -6.79 -12.94 -23.28
C ALA A 291 -6.62 -13.21 -21.77
N GLN A 292 -6.37 -12.18 -20.96
CA GLN A 292 -6.34 -12.32 -19.51
C GLN A 292 -7.77 -12.44 -18.98
N HIS A 293 -8.25 -13.66 -19.03
CA HIS A 293 -9.63 -14.03 -18.75
C HIS A 293 -9.91 -14.24 -17.25
N LEU A 294 -8.83 -14.31 -16.46
CA LEU A 294 -8.82 -14.56 -15.03
C LEU A 294 -7.80 -13.64 -14.38
N TRP A 295 -8.20 -12.95 -13.30
CA TRP A 295 -7.31 -12.08 -12.55
C TRP A 295 -7.57 -12.18 -11.04
N LEU A 296 -6.55 -11.84 -10.25
CA LEU A 296 -6.65 -11.75 -8.80
C LEU A 296 -7.41 -10.48 -8.43
N SER A 297 -8.52 -10.61 -7.71
CA SER A 297 -9.34 -9.46 -7.26
C SER A 297 -9.27 -9.23 -5.76
N LYS A 298 -8.87 -10.23 -4.97
CA LYS A 298 -8.69 -10.09 -3.53
C LYS A 298 -7.64 -11.06 -2.99
N VAL A 299 -6.87 -10.59 -2.02
CA VAL A 299 -5.96 -11.37 -1.19
C VAL A 299 -6.35 -11.16 0.26
N ALA A 300 -6.57 -12.23 0.99
CA ALA A 300 -6.78 -12.20 2.43
C ALA A 300 -5.79 -13.15 3.12
N THR A 301 -5.03 -12.61 4.06
CA THR A 301 -4.07 -13.31 4.91
C THR A 301 -4.40 -13.01 6.38
N GLY A 302 -3.71 -13.67 7.30
CA GLY A 302 -3.76 -13.38 8.73
C GLY A 302 -3.31 -11.96 9.11
N THR A 303 -2.59 -11.26 8.23
CA THR A 303 -2.06 -9.90 8.48
C THR A 303 -2.78 -8.81 7.71
N PHE A 304 -3.36 -9.10 6.54
CA PHE A 304 -4.03 -8.09 5.76
C PHE A 304 -5.12 -8.68 4.85
N VAL A 305 -6.04 -7.82 4.43
CA VAL A 305 -6.99 -8.07 3.36
C VAL A 305 -6.88 -6.93 2.38
N LEU A 306 -6.69 -7.22 1.09
CA LEU A 306 -6.59 -6.24 0.00
C LEU A 306 -7.53 -6.65 -1.13
N THR A 307 -8.24 -5.70 -1.71
CA THR A 307 -9.13 -5.91 -2.87
C THR A 307 -8.80 -4.94 -4.01
N SER A 308 -9.09 -5.36 -5.24
CA SER A 308 -8.83 -4.56 -6.45
C SER A 308 -9.64 -3.26 -6.52
N GLU A 309 -10.76 -3.21 -5.81
CA GLU A 309 -11.63 -2.03 -5.64
C GLU A 309 -11.07 -0.98 -4.66
N GLY A 310 -9.90 -1.22 -4.07
CA GLY A 310 -9.27 -0.27 -3.14
C GLY A 310 -9.78 -0.39 -1.71
N ARG A 311 -10.43 -1.50 -1.35
CA ARG A 311 -10.78 -1.77 0.04
C ARG A 311 -9.69 -2.62 0.68
N PHE A 312 -9.35 -2.28 1.92
CA PHE A 312 -8.36 -3.05 2.64
C PHE A 312 -8.57 -3.06 4.14
N LYS A 313 -7.93 -4.02 4.81
CA LYS A 313 -7.86 -4.11 6.27
C LYS A 313 -6.45 -4.57 6.62
N LEU A 314 -5.78 -3.85 7.50
CA LEU A 314 -4.53 -4.31 8.12
C LEU A 314 -4.88 -4.88 9.49
N ILE A 315 -4.32 -6.02 9.85
CA ILE A 315 -4.63 -6.75 11.07
C ILE A 315 -3.45 -6.60 12.03
N ASP A 316 -3.73 -6.22 13.27
CA ASP A 316 -2.76 -6.25 14.36
C ASP A 316 -3.26 -7.24 15.42
N THR A 317 -2.37 -8.14 15.83
CA THR A 317 -2.63 -9.19 16.83
C THR A 317 -2.04 -8.86 18.19
N SER A 318 -1.58 -7.62 18.42
CA SER A 318 -1.32 -7.15 19.79
C SER A 318 -2.65 -7.15 20.56
N ASN A 319 -2.83 -8.12 21.45
CA ASN A 319 -3.96 -8.18 22.37
C ASN A 319 -4.02 -6.84 23.13
N SER A 320 -5.11 -6.10 23.00
CA SER A 320 -5.31 -4.80 23.66
C SER A 320 -5.60 -4.92 25.17
N GLN A 321 -5.02 -5.91 25.86
CA GLN A 321 -5.29 -6.12 27.28
C GLN A 321 -4.18 -6.77 28.11
N ASP A 322 -3.03 -7.13 27.55
CA ASP A 322 -1.92 -7.67 28.33
C ASP A 322 -0.80 -6.65 28.42
N TYR A 323 -0.40 -6.38 29.67
CA TYR A 323 0.60 -5.42 30.11
C TYR A 323 1.89 -5.49 29.28
N ALA A 324 2.56 -4.34 29.20
CA ALA A 324 3.72 -4.03 28.39
C ALA A 324 4.98 -4.88 28.66
N GLU A 325 4.92 -6.19 28.38
CA GLU A 325 6.04 -7.09 28.42
C GLU A 325 6.23 -7.72 27.03
N GLU A 326 7.32 -7.30 26.38
CA GLU A 326 7.89 -7.82 25.13
C GLU A 326 6.89 -8.05 23.99
N GLN A 327 6.83 -7.10 23.04
CA GLN A 327 6.25 -7.38 21.73
C GLN A 327 6.89 -8.65 21.19
N THR A 328 6.09 -9.72 21.08
CA THR A 328 6.57 -10.97 20.50
C THR A 328 7.17 -10.65 19.13
N GLU A 329 8.25 -11.34 18.76
CA GLU A 329 8.90 -11.13 17.47
C GLU A 329 7.90 -11.17 16.29
N VAL A 330 6.89 -12.03 16.40
CA VAL A 330 5.76 -12.15 15.48
C VAL A 330 4.98 -10.83 15.35
N GLN A 331 4.62 -10.17 16.45
CA GLN A 331 3.92 -8.89 16.43
C GLN A 331 4.76 -7.79 15.77
N ARG A 332 6.06 -7.74 16.09
CA ARG A 332 7.00 -6.80 15.45
C ARG A 332 7.07 -7.01 13.94
N LEU A 333 7.06 -8.27 13.49
CA LEU A 333 7.06 -8.61 12.07
C LEU A 333 5.74 -8.26 11.39
N ILE A 334 4.59 -8.52 12.03
CA ILE A 334 3.27 -8.12 11.53
C ILE A 334 3.22 -6.60 11.35
N ARG A 335 3.65 -5.84 12.36
CA ARG A 335 3.65 -4.38 12.30
C ARG A 335 4.57 -3.84 11.21
N SER A 336 5.78 -4.41 11.08
CA SER A 336 6.71 -4.04 10.02
C SER A 336 6.15 -4.36 8.62
N ALA A 337 5.52 -5.53 8.44
CA ALA A 337 4.87 -5.89 7.18
C ALA A 337 3.71 -4.94 6.86
N ASN A 338 2.85 -4.65 7.83
CA ASN A 338 1.75 -3.69 7.67
C ASN A 338 2.26 -2.28 7.33
N GLY A 339 3.35 -1.82 7.97
CA GLY A 339 4.00 -0.56 7.65
C GLY A 339 4.54 -0.54 6.21
N GLN A 340 5.10 -1.64 5.71
CA GLN A 340 5.53 -1.76 4.31
C GLN A 340 4.35 -1.70 3.34
N ILE A 341 3.24 -2.37 3.66
CA ILE A 341 2.01 -2.30 2.85
C ILE A 341 1.49 -0.87 2.79
N LEU A 342 1.48 -0.16 3.93
CA LEU A 342 1.04 1.23 3.99
C LEU A 342 1.94 2.15 3.15
N ARG A 343 3.27 2.01 3.23
CA ARG A 343 4.21 2.72 2.33
C ARG A 343 3.90 2.46 0.86
N SER A 344 3.65 1.21 0.51
CA SER A 344 3.33 0.80 -0.87
C SER A 344 2.02 1.44 -1.35
N LEU A 345 0.99 1.48 -0.50
CA LEU A 345 -0.29 2.14 -0.80
C LEU A 345 -0.12 3.65 -1.01
N VAL A 346 0.67 4.31 -0.17
CA VAL A 346 0.98 5.74 -0.30
C VAL A 346 1.69 6.03 -1.61
N ARG A 347 2.74 5.26 -1.96
CA ARG A 347 3.44 5.39 -3.26
C ARG A 347 2.50 5.18 -4.44
N ARG A 348 1.63 4.17 -4.35
CA ARG A 348 0.60 3.90 -5.37
C ARG A 348 -0.41 5.04 -5.48
N ALA A 349 -0.69 5.75 -4.40
CA ALA A 349 -1.58 6.89 -4.37
C ALA A 349 -0.95 8.14 -4.98
N VAL A 350 0.36 8.35 -4.79
CA VAL A 350 1.16 9.40 -5.46
C VAL A 350 1.19 9.22 -6.99
N GLY A 351 1.08 7.97 -7.45
CA GLY A 351 1.12 7.64 -8.88
C GLY A 351 2.44 7.04 -9.33
N ASP A 352 3.31 6.62 -8.40
CA ASP A 352 4.44 5.77 -8.74
C ASP A 352 3.91 4.43 -9.24
N ASP A 353 4.06 4.17 -10.54
CA ASP A 353 3.71 2.90 -11.14
C ASP A 353 4.71 1.81 -10.72
N VAL A 354 4.19 0.59 -10.62
CA VAL A 354 4.84 -0.65 -10.15
C VAL A 354 6.05 -1.07 -11.02
N THR A 355 6.43 -0.31 -12.04
CA THR A 355 7.47 -0.66 -13.02
C THR A 355 8.91 -0.52 -12.52
N THR A 356 9.14 -0.06 -11.29
CA THR A 356 10.48 -0.08 -10.69
C THR A 356 10.51 -0.86 -9.39
N PRO A 357 11.08 -2.08 -9.35
CA PRO A 357 11.43 -2.75 -8.11
C PRO A 357 12.61 -2.01 -7.48
N ARG A 358 12.36 -0.83 -6.90
CA ARG A 358 13.32 -0.19 -6.00
C ARG A 358 13.16 -0.82 -4.63
N ASN A 359 13.99 -1.83 -4.43
CA ASN A 359 14.45 -2.42 -3.17
C ASN A 359 13.64 -2.02 -1.94
N PHE A 360 12.94 -3.02 -1.39
CA PHE A 360 12.64 -3.13 0.04
C PHE A 360 13.96 -3.05 0.83
N ARG A 361 14.51 -1.84 0.98
CA ARG A 361 15.71 -1.60 1.77
C ARG A 361 15.24 -1.28 3.18
N VAL A 362 15.39 -2.25 4.06
CA VAL A 362 15.25 -2.05 5.51
C VAL A 362 16.32 -1.03 5.91
N THR A 363 15.92 0.19 6.24
CA THR A 363 16.77 1.13 6.95
C THR A 363 16.72 0.76 8.42
N THR A 364 17.63 -0.10 8.85
CA THR A 364 17.95 -0.21 10.28
C THR A 364 18.66 1.08 10.68
N SER A 365 18.04 1.92 11.51
CA SER A 365 18.75 3.00 12.20
C SER A 365 19.80 2.36 13.10
N LYS A 366 21.08 2.47 12.72
CA LYS A 366 22.17 2.19 13.66
C LYS A 366 22.28 3.40 14.58
N GLY A 367 22.03 3.15 15.86
CA GLY A 367 22.32 4.09 16.94
C GLY A 367 23.77 4.57 16.86
N SER A 368 23.90 5.88 16.96
CA SER A 368 25.14 6.60 17.15
C SER A 368 25.77 6.19 18.48
N THR A 369 26.96 5.60 18.44
CA THR A 369 27.95 5.76 19.50
C THR A 369 29.21 6.34 18.87
N GLY A 370 29.47 7.61 19.20
CA GLY A 370 30.72 8.26 18.88
C GLY A 370 31.85 7.68 19.71
N LEU A 371 33.04 7.68 19.12
CA LEU A 371 34.29 7.91 19.83
C LEU A 371 35.30 8.49 18.83
N GLU A 372 35.83 9.63 19.23
CA GLU A 372 36.87 10.41 18.58
C GLU A 372 38.10 9.56 18.21
N ASN A 373 38.73 9.87 17.08
CA ASN A 373 40.11 10.33 17.18
C ASN A 373 40.58 11.15 15.99
N SER A 374 41.15 12.28 16.35
CA SER A 374 41.75 13.31 15.51
C SER A 374 43.16 12.90 15.09
N ARG A 375 43.58 13.38 13.89
CA ARG A 375 44.93 13.53 13.29
C ARG A 375 44.74 13.34 11.77
N GLY A 376 44.99 14.29 10.87
CA GLY A 376 45.96 15.37 10.84
C GLY A 376 46.79 15.22 9.56
N CYS A 377 47.01 16.33 8.84
CA CYS A 377 47.84 16.51 7.63
C CYS A 377 47.25 15.98 6.31
N SER A 378 46.94 16.80 5.28
CA SER A 378 47.68 17.86 4.56
C SER A 378 48.45 17.34 3.33
N LEU A 379 48.01 17.86 2.17
CA LEU A 379 48.76 18.23 0.95
C LEU A 379 49.64 17.21 0.20
N ALA A 380 49.27 16.99 -1.07
CA ALA A 380 50.09 16.93 -2.31
C ALA A 380 49.41 15.93 -3.28
N GLY A 381 49.08 16.20 -4.55
CA GLY A 381 49.72 17.10 -5.50
C GLY A 381 50.78 16.35 -6.30
N ALA A 382 50.40 15.63 -7.37
CA ALA A 382 51.24 15.40 -8.55
C ALA A 382 50.50 14.63 -9.65
N SER A 383 50.35 15.30 -10.79
CA SER A 383 50.13 14.77 -12.13
C SER A 383 51.44 14.20 -12.68
N ARG A 384 51.40 13.10 -13.45
CA ARG A 384 52.22 12.84 -14.66
C ARG A 384 51.89 11.49 -15.32
N ASP A 385 51.36 11.57 -16.54
CA ASP A 385 51.41 10.60 -17.65
C ASP A 385 52.84 10.52 -18.26
N PRO A 386 53.14 9.79 -19.38
CA PRO A 386 52.76 8.45 -19.87
C PRO A 386 54.01 7.67 -20.46
N HIS A 387 53.76 6.65 -21.32
CA HIS A 387 54.65 5.89 -22.26
C HIS A 387 55.17 4.51 -21.77
N ASN A 388 55.28 3.43 -22.57
CA ASN A 388 54.82 3.00 -23.91
C ASN A 388 55.28 1.52 -24.15
N LEU A 389 54.61 0.78 -25.05
CA LEU A 389 55.05 -0.45 -25.78
C LEU A 389 55.36 -1.73 -24.93
N THR A 390 55.01 -2.99 -25.30
CA THR A 390 54.97 -3.66 -26.61
C THR A 390 54.18 -4.99 -26.50
N GLN A 391 53.39 -5.33 -27.52
CA GLN A 391 52.90 -6.69 -27.89
C GLN A 391 54.04 -7.52 -28.55
N PRO A 392 53.92 -8.82 -28.96
CA PRO A 392 52.72 -9.56 -29.41
C PRO A 392 52.63 -11.06 -29.05
N GLY A 393 51.52 -11.71 -29.43
CA GLY A 393 51.42 -13.17 -29.48
C GLY A 393 49.98 -13.73 -29.49
N GLU A 394 49.30 -13.61 -30.63
CA GLU A 394 48.11 -14.42 -30.98
C GLU A 394 48.56 -15.83 -31.48
N PRO A 395 47.71 -16.87 -31.46
CA PRO A 395 46.73 -17.01 -32.53
C PRO A 395 45.34 -17.56 -32.13
N GLN A 396 44.43 -17.32 -33.07
CA GLN A 396 43.01 -17.58 -33.15
C GLN A 396 42.65 -19.07 -33.30
N THR A 397 41.46 -19.43 -32.82
CA THR A 397 40.64 -20.46 -33.47
C THR A 397 39.17 -20.02 -33.50
N GLN A 398 38.69 -19.79 -34.72
CA GLN A 398 37.30 -19.55 -35.10
C GLN A 398 36.52 -20.87 -35.08
N LEU A 399 35.24 -20.84 -34.73
CA LEU A 399 34.29 -21.89 -35.15
C LEU A 399 32.98 -21.28 -35.66
N LEU A 400 32.65 -21.77 -36.85
CA LEU A 400 31.64 -21.37 -37.82
C LEU A 400 30.20 -21.33 -37.31
N PHE A 401 29.48 -20.31 -37.79
CA PHE A 401 28.04 -20.36 -38.05
C PHE A 401 27.75 -21.27 -39.26
N ALA A 402 26.80 -22.19 -39.11
CA ALA A 402 26.15 -22.88 -40.23
C ALA A 402 24.66 -22.55 -40.21
N ALA A 403 24.22 -21.84 -41.25
CA ALA A 403 22.83 -21.62 -41.58
C ALA A 403 22.38 -22.68 -42.59
N THR A 404 21.29 -23.38 -42.30
CA THR A 404 20.49 -24.09 -43.31
C THR A 404 19.03 -23.86 -42.98
N GLY A 405 18.34 -23.17 -43.88
CA GLY A 405 16.90 -22.93 -43.78
C GLY A 405 16.06 -24.11 -44.26
N ASN A 406 14.79 -24.10 -43.89
CA ASN A 406 13.74 -24.42 -44.85
C ASN A 406 12.43 -23.72 -44.46
N ARG A 407 11.87 -22.98 -45.42
CA ARG A 407 10.55 -22.33 -45.39
C ARG A 407 9.53 -23.24 -46.09
N ASN A 408 8.25 -22.95 -45.83
CA ASN A 408 7.01 -23.47 -46.45
C ASN A 408 6.49 -24.73 -45.73
N VAL A 409 5.28 -24.72 -45.15
CA VAL A 409 3.99 -24.60 -45.85
C VAL A 409 2.96 -23.81 -45.03
N TRP A 410 2.35 -22.80 -45.66
CA TRP A 410 1.07 -22.19 -45.28
C TRP A 410 -0.04 -22.78 -46.16
N GLN A 411 -1.24 -22.94 -45.57
CA GLN A 411 -2.61 -22.92 -46.14
C GLN A 411 -3.43 -24.07 -45.54
N ALA A 412 -4.44 -23.84 -44.70
CA ALA A 412 -5.70 -23.09 -44.84
C ALA A 412 -6.86 -24.08 -44.97
N TYR A 413 -7.73 -24.14 -43.96
CA TYR A 413 -9.13 -24.56 -44.14
C TYR A 413 -10.01 -23.69 -43.26
N LYS A 414 -10.72 -22.76 -43.92
CA LYS A 414 -11.82 -21.98 -43.37
C LYS A 414 -13.08 -22.34 -44.15
N THR A 415 -14.02 -22.94 -43.43
CA THR A 415 -15.48 -22.78 -43.49
C THR A 415 -16.18 -22.83 -44.85
N ARG A 416 -17.11 -23.79 -44.99
CA ARG A 416 -18.22 -23.72 -45.95
C ARG A 416 -19.54 -23.75 -45.17
N ASN A 417 -20.34 -22.70 -45.34
CA ASN A 417 -21.73 -22.59 -44.89
C ASN A 417 -22.68 -23.04 -46.01
N ALA A 418 -23.86 -23.48 -45.57
CA ALA A 418 -25.17 -23.45 -46.24
C ALA A 418 -25.41 -24.39 -47.45
N ILE A 419 -26.23 -25.42 -47.22
CA ILE A 419 -27.66 -25.43 -47.57
C ILE A 419 -28.43 -25.93 -46.34
#